data_AF-A0A7W1LEY8-F1
#
_entry.id   AF-A0A7W1LEY8-F1
#
_cell.length_a   1.000
_cell.length_b   1.000
_cell.length_c   1.000
_cell.angle_alpha   90.00
_cell.angle_beta   90.00
_cell.angle_gamma   90.00
#
_symmetry.space_group_name_H-M   'P 1'
#
loop_
_entity.id
_entity.type
_entity.pdbx_description
1 polymer ?
#
loop_
_entity_poly.entity_id
_entity_poly.type
_entity_poly.pdbx_seq_one_letter_code
_entity_poly.pdbx_strand_id
1 'polypeptide(L)' 'ASIDASGASKVSVYAVNELKTDASGASSIIYSGSPKNLTKKTSGASSIKEK' A
#
# COMPACT_ATOMS: atom_id res chain seq x y z
N ALA A 1 -2.94 6.72 -8.07
CA ALA A 1 -4.04 5.94 -7.46
C ALA A 1 -3.91 5.98 -5.94
N SER A 2 -5.03 5.99 -5.20
CA SER A 2 -5.03 6.01 -3.72
C SER A 2 -5.62 4.71 -3.19
N ILE A 3 -4.93 4.08 -2.25
CA ILE A 3 -5.35 2.82 -1.61
C ILE A 3 -5.47 3.04 -0.13
N ASP A 4 -6.61 2.64 0.43
CA ASP A 4 -6.90 2.69 1.86
C ASP A 4 -7.19 1.26 2.34
N ALA A 5 -6.43 0.80 3.34
CA ALA A 5 -6.60 -0.52 3.93
C ALA A 5 -6.69 -0.39 5.45
N SER A 6 -7.86 -0.65 6.02
CA SER A 6 -8.09 -0.64 7.47
C SER A 6 -8.43 -2.03 8.00
N GLY A 7 -7.98 -2.34 9.22
CA GLY A 7 -8.26 -3.61 9.90
C GLY A 7 -7.33 -4.74 9.51
N ALA A 8 -7.87 -5.92 9.19
CA ALA A 8 -7.13 -7.12 8.77
C ALA A 8 -7.32 -7.39 7.27
N SER A 9 -6.87 -6.44 6.45
CA SER A 9 -7.15 -6.43 5.00
C SER A 9 -5.89 -6.68 4.18
N LYS A 10 -6.01 -7.40 3.06
CA LYS A 10 -4.91 -7.62 2.10
C LYS A 10 -5.23 -6.98 0.76
N VAL A 11 -4.34 -6.12 0.28
CA VAL A 11 -4.54 -5.37 -0.97
C VAL A 11 -3.36 -5.59 -1.92
N SER A 12 -3.64 -5.84 -3.20
CA SER A 12 -2.62 -5.99 -4.25
C SER A 12 -2.86 -4.98 -5.37
N VAL A 13 -1.87 -4.17 -5.73
CA VAL A 13 -1.99 -3.13 -6.76
C VAL A 13 -0.81 -3.08 -7.70
N TYR A 14 -1.02 -2.58 -8.93
CA TYR A 14 0.04 -2.28 -9.88
C TYR A 14 0.07 -0.78 -10.17
N ALA A 15 1.25 -0.16 -10.05
CA ALA A 15 1.43 1.27 -10.27
C ALA A 15 2.70 1.59 -11.04
N VAL A 16 2.60 2.57 -11.95
CA VAL A 16 3.68 2.92 -12.91
C VAL A 16 4.13 4.38 -12.79
N ASN A 17 3.22 5.31 -12.48
CA ASN A 17 3.56 6.73 -12.33
C ASN A 17 3.55 7.18 -10.87
N GLU A 18 2.41 7.11 -10.20
CA GLU A 18 2.25 7.55 -8.82
C GLU A 18 1.40 6.59 -8.01
N LEU A 19 1.90 6.24 -6.83
CA LEU A 19 1.27 5.32 -5.89
C LEU A 19 1.19 5.94 -4.50
N LYS A 20 -0.03 6.11 -3.99
CA LYS A 20 -0.30 6.51 -2.62
C LYS A 20 -1.02 5.39 -1.88
N THR A 21 -0.44 4.96 -0.77
CA THR A 21 -0.92 3.84 0.05
C THR A 21 -1.08 4.30 1.49
N ASP A 22 -2.23 4.07 2.08
CA ASP A 22 -2.53 4.30 3.49
C ASP A 22 -3.05 2.99 4.10
N ALA A 23 -2.33 2.49 5.11
CA ALA A 23 -2.65 1.24 5.78
C ALA A 23 -2.79 1.49 7.28
N SER A 24 -3.87 1.02 7.88
CA SER A 24 -4.11 1.10 9.32
C SER A 24 -4.56 -0.25 9.89
N GLY A 25 -4.09 -0.59 11.09
CA GLY A 25 -4.40 -1.86 11.77
C GLY A 25 -3.44 -3.00 11.39
N ALA A 26 -3.95 -4.22 11.21
CA ALA A 26 -3.20 -5.41 10.80
C ALA A 26 -3.32 -5.66 9.27
N SER A 27 -3.13 -4.61 8.48
CA SER A 27 -3.34 -4.63 7.02
C SER A 27 -2.05 -4.97 6.26
N SER A 28 -2.14 -5.66 5.12
CA SER A 28 -0.99 -5.96 4.24
C SER A 28 -1.23 -5.46 2.82
N ILE A 29 -0.42 -4.51 2.36
CA ILE A 29 -0.47 -3.98 1.00
C ILE A 29 0.72 -4.49 0.19
N ILE A 30 0.46 -5.02 -0.99
CA ILE A 30 1.46 -5.49 -1.94
C ILE A 30 1.32 -4.64 -3.20
N TYR A 31 2.39 -3.96 -3.59
CA TYR A 31 2.40 -3.20 -4.83
C TYR A 31 3.41 -3.77 -5.81
N SER A 32 3.12 -3.63 -7.11
CA SER A 32 3.94 -4.11 -8.21
C SER A 32 4.14 -2.99 -9.23
N GLY A 33 5.30 -2.97 -9.90
CA GLY A 33 5.66 -1.90 -10.83
C GLY A 33 6.61 -0.87 -10.21
N SER A 34 7.08 0.07 -11.05
CA SER A 34 8.07 1.08 -10.67
C SER A 34 7.44 2.48 -10.69
N PRO A 35 6.58 2.84 -9.72
CA PRO A 35 6.03 4.18 -9.62
C PRO A 35 7.15 5.19 -9.38
N LYS A 36 7.19 6.26 -10.19
CA LYS A 36 8.13 7.37 -10.00
C LYS A 36 7.92 8.10 -8.67
N ASN A 37 6.67 8.22 -8.22
CA ASN A 37 6.31 8.84 -6.95
C ASN A 37 5.58 7.84 -6.06
N LEU A 38 6.16 7.54 -4.89
CA LEU A 38 5.65 6.51 -3.98
C LEU A 38 5.46 7.09 -2.58
N THR A 39 4.20 7.18 -2.14
CA THR A 39 3.82 7.62 -0.80
C THR A 39 3.24 6.44 -0.03
N LYS A 40 3.86 6.12 1.10
CA LYS A 40 3.46 5.03 1.99
C LYS A 40 3.14 5.60 3.37
N LYS A 41 1.91 5.39 3.83
CA LYS A 41 1.49 5.67 5.20
C LYS A 41 1.00 4.37 5.83
N THR A 42 1.53 4.05 7.01
CA THR A 42 1.19 2.84 7.75
C THR A 42 1.02 3.16 9.22
N SER A 43 0.03 2.55 9.85
CA SER A 43 -0.31 2.75 11.26
C SER A 43 -0.67 1.40 11.90
N GLY A 44 -0.06 1.07 13.03
CA GLY A 44 -0.26 -0.20 13.73
C GLY A 44 0.56 -1.36 13.13
N ALA A 45 0.00 -2.58 13.18
CA ALA A 45 0.64 -3.83 12.72
C ALA A 45 0.61 -4.02 11.18
N SER A 46 0.48 -2.94 10.42
CA SER A 46 0.32 -2.99 8.97
C SER A 46 1.67 -3.14 8.25
N SER A 47 1.70 -3.79 7.10
CA SER A 47 2.90 -4.03 6.29
C SER A 47 2.66 -3.65 4.83
N ILE A 48 3.61 -2.91 4.23
CA ILE A 48 3.59 -2.59 2.80
C ILE A 48 4.81 -3.22 2.15
N LYS A 49 4.61 -4.11 1.18
CA LYS A 49 5.67 -4.81 0.45
C LYS A 49 5.59 -4.56 -1.05
N GLU A 50 6.76 -4.53 -1.66
CA GLU A 50 6.92 -4.65 -3.10
C GLU A 50 6.84 -6.13 -3.49
N LYS A 51 6.19 -6.43 -4.61
CA LYS A 51 6.22 -7.77 -5.21
C LYS A 51 7.49 -7.97 -6.04
#